data_AF-A0A0E3JU00-F1
#
_entry.id   AF-A0A0E3JU00-F1
#
_cell.length_a   1.000
_cell.length_b   1.000
_cell.length_c   1.000
_cell.angle_alpha   90.00
_cell.angle_beta   90.00
_cell.angle_gamma   90.00
#
_symmetry.space_group_name_H-M   'P 1'
#
loop_
_entity.id
_entity.type
_entity.pdbx_description
1 polymer ?
#
loop_
_entity_poly.entity_id
_entity_poly.type
_entity_poly.pdbx_seq_one_letter_code
_entity_poly.pdbx_strand_id
1 'polypeptide(L)'
;METALQLARKGKILYALMFLKDYVTENQDKWDNSIEICRGLLSAIMSMPSLNDESWGIFVPTINLDDFEKIISRVNECIRY
;
A
#
# COMPACT_ATOMS: atom_id res chain seq x y z
N MET A 1 -1.24 0.33 10.28
CA MET A 1 -2.04 -0.49 9.34
C MET A 1 -3.54 -0.37 9.56
N GLU A 2 -4.05 -0.40 10.79
CA GLU A 2 -5.48 -0.18 11.07
C GLU A 2 -6.02 1.16 10.55
N THR A 3 -5.23 2.23 10.66
CA THR A 3 -5.55 3.56 10.11
C THR A 3 -5.81 3.53 8.60
N ALA A 4 -5.01 2.79 7.84
CA ALA A 4 -5.19 2.64 6.40
C ALA A 4 -6.52 1.95 6.06
N LEU A 5 -6.84 0.87 6.79
CA LEU A 5 -8.12 0.16 6.65
C LEU A 5 -9.32 1.06 6.98
N GLN A 6 -9.23 1.87 8.04
CA GLN A 6 -10.29 2.82 8.38
C GLN A 6 -10.50 3.90 7.29
N LEU A 7 -9.43 4.35 6.63
CA LEU A 7 -9.52 5.27 5.51
C LEU A 7 -10.20 4.61 4.31
N ALA A 8 -9.77 3.39 3.95
CA ALA A 8 -10.36 2.62 2.86
C ALA A 8 -11.87 2.38 3.07
N ARG A 9 -12.28 1.98 4.28
CA ARG A 9 -13.69 1.77 4.65
C ARG A 9 -14.55 3.03 4.57
N LYS A 10 -13.94 4.22 4.65
CA LYS A 10 -14.60 5.52 4.47
C LYS A 10 -14.62 5.97 3.01
N GLY A 11 -14.24 5.11 2.05
CA GLY A 11 -14.11 5.44 0.63
C GLY A 11 -12.88 6.30 0.31
N LYS A 12 -11.98 6.52 1.28
CA LYS A 12 -10.77 7.35 1.13
C LYS A 12 -9.59 6.50 0.66
N ILE A 13 -9.77 5.77 -0.45
CA ILE A 13 -8.78 4.79 -0.95
C ILE A 13 -7.43 5.46 -1.28
N LEU A 14 -7.43 6.67 -1.85
CA LEU A 14 -6.20 7.44 -2.08
C LEU A 14 -5.40 7.61 -0.79
N TYR A 15 -6.03 8.14 0.25
CA TYR A 15 -5.39 8.34 1.55
C TYR A 15 -4.95 7.03 2.20
N ALA A 16 -5.68 5.95 1.97
CA ALA A 16 -5.31 4.64 2.46
C ALA A 16 -4.02 4.11 1.78
N LEU A 17 -3.90 4.28 0.46
CA LEU A 17 -2.69 3.94 -0.31
C LEU A 17 -1.49 4.83 0.06
N MET A 18 -1.73 6.11 0.34
CA MET A 18 -0.69 7.02 0.86
C MET A 18 -0.09 6.48 2.15
N PHE A 19 -0.97 6.22 3.11
CA PHE A 19 -0.57 5.68 4.40
C PHE A 19 0.20 4.36 4.24
N LEU A 20 -0.25 3.51 3.32
CA LEU A 20 0.43 2.25 3.01
C LEU A 20 1.85 2.47 2.48
N LYS A 21 2.02 3.39 1.52
CA LYS A 21 3.32 3.71 0.94
C LYS A 21 4.28 4.28 1.99
N ASP A 22 3.80 5.21 2.81
CA ASP A 22 4.60 5.80 3.88
C ASP A 22 5.03 4.73 4.88
N TYR A 23 4.09 3.88 5.32
CA TYR A 23 4.37 2.76 6.22
C TYR A 23 5.42 1.78 5.68
N VAL A 24 5.32 1.40 4.40
CA VAL A 24 6.31 0.51 3.76
C VAL A 24 7.67 1.18 3.63
N THR A 25 7.70 2.47 3.30
CA THR A 25 8.94 3.26 3.21
C THR A 25 9.65 3.34 4.56
N GLU A 26 8.90 3.57 5.64
CA GLU A 26 9.43 3.66 7.01
C GLU A 26 9.92 2.32 7.56
N ASN A 27 9.44 1.19 7.03
CA ASN A 27 9.77 -0.16 7.50
C ASN A 27 10.52 -0.99 6.45
N GLN A 28 11.16 -0.34 5.47
CA GLN A 28 11.82 -1.02 4.35
C GLN A 28 12.98 -1.91 4.81
N ASP A 29 13.63 -1.57 5.93
CA ASP A 29 14.70 -2.35 6.57
C ASP A 29 14.21 -3.73 7.07
N LYS A 30 12.92 -3.83 7.41
CA LYS A 30 12.27 -5.06 7.88
C LYS A 30 11.61 -5.85 6.76
N TRP A 31 11.68 -5.37 5.53
CA TRP A 31 11.01 -6.00 4.41
C TRP A 31 11.68 -7.33 4.01
N ASP A 32 10.87 -8.37 3.83
CA ASP A 32 11.34 -9.68 3.39
C ASP A 32 11.65 -9.71 1.89
N ASN A 33 12.88 -9.35 1.54
CA ASN A 33 13.35 -9.38 0.16
C ASN A 33 13.76 -10.78 -0.36
N SER A 34 13.71 -11.84 0.46
CA SER A 34 14.02 -13.19 -0.03
C SER A 34 12.83 -13.80 -0.77
N ILE A 35 11.62 -13.33 -0.49
CA ILE A 35 10.38 -13.80 -1.11
C ILE A 35 10.07 -12.98 -2.36
N GLU A 36 9.92 -13.66 -3.51
CA GLU A 36 9.65 -13.02 -4.80
C GLU A 36 8.40 -12.14 -4.79
N ILE A 37 7.29 -12.63 -4.21
CA ILE A 37 6.05 -11.87 -4.12
C ILE A 37 6.22 -10.58 -3.29
N CYS A 38 7.04 -10.61 -2.24
CA CYS A 38 7.31 -9.45 -1.41
C CYS A 38 8.18 -8.42 -2.16
N ARG A 39 9.17 -8.86 -2.95
CA ARG A 39 9.92 -7.94 -3.82
C ARG A 39 9.02 -7.27 -4.86
N GLY A 40 8.15 -8.05 -5.49
CA GLY A 40 7.18 -7.53 -6.47
C GLY A 40 6.24 -6.51 -5.84
N LEU A 41 5.71 -6.82 -4.65
CA LEU A 41 4.83 -5.93 -3.91
C LEU A 41 5.53 -4.62 -3.50
N LEU A 42 6.76 -4.70 -2.98
CA LEU A 42 7.55 -3.51 -2.65
C LEU A 42 7.76 -2.64 -3.89
N SER A 43 8.18 -3.24 -5.01
CA SER A 43 8.38 -2.50 -6.26
C SER A 43 7.09 -1.81 -6.73
N ALA A 44 5.95 -2.50 -6.63
CA ALA A 44 4.66 -1.93 -7.02
C ALA A 44 4.28 -0.73 -6.14
N ILE A 45 4.41 -0.85 -4.82
CA ILE A 45 4.10 0.23 -3.87
C ILE A 45 5.03 1.42 -4.08
N MET A 46 6.33 1.18 -4.28
CA MET A 46 7.32 2.25 -4.50
C MET A 46 7.16 2.92 -5.88
N SER A 47 6.57 2.23 -6.86
CA SER A 47 6.27 2.80 -8.19
C SER A 47 5.08 3.76 -8.20
N MET A 48 4.24 3.76 -7.15
CA MET A 48 3.20 4.78 -7.01
C MET A 48 3.88 6.15 -6.92
N PRO A 49 3.48 7.16 -7.70
CA PRO A 49 4.13 8.46 -7.64
C PRO A 49 3.79 9.21 -6.35
N SER A 50 4.45 10.34 -6.18
CA SER A 50 4.13 11.30 -5.15
C SER A 50 2.78 11.98 -5.42
N LEU A 51 2.15 12.42 -4.34
CA LEU A 51 0.74 12.80 -4.25
C LEU A 51 0.34 14.13 -4.86
N ASN A 52 1.30 14.84 -5.43
CA ASN A 52 1.08 16.00 -6.27
C ASN A 52 0.69 15.60 -7.70
N ASP A 53 0.71 14.32 -8.05
CA ASP A 53 0.32 13.83 -9.37
C ASP A 53 -1.21 13.62 -9.45
N GLU A 54 -1.92 14.67 -9.90
CA GLU A 54 -3.37 14.66 -10.14
C GLU A 54 -3.83 13.48 -11.02
N SER A 55 -2.93 12.94 -11.85
CA SER A 55 -3.20 11.85 -12.77
C SER A 55 -3.61 10.54 -12.07
N TRP A 56 -3.15 10.31 -10.83
CA TRP A 56 -3.48 9.10 -10.08
C TRP A 56 -4.87 9.10 -9.46
N GLY A 57 -5.45 10.28 -9.26
CA GLY A 57 -6.83 10.42 -8.77
C GLY A 57 -7.86 9.74 -9.67
N ILE A 58 -7.53 9.46 -10.94
CA ILE A 58 -8.38 8.75 -11.90
C ILE A 58 -8.28 7.23 -11.75
N PHE A 59 -7.10 6.70 -11.41
CA PHE A 59 -6.85 5.26 -11.33
C PHE A 59 -7.13 4.68 -9.95
N VAL A 60 -6.83 5.43 -8.89
CA VAL A 60 -7.04 5.03 -7.50
C VAL A 60 -8.50 4.63 -7.15
N PRO A 61 -9.54 5.28 -7.70
CA PRO A 61 -10.94 4.88 -7.48
C PRO A 61 -11.28 3.46 -7.96
N THR A 62 -10.43 2.83 -8.77
CA THR A 62 -10.66 1.45 -9.27
C THR A 62 -10.32 0.38 -8.24
N ILE A 63 -9.58 0.71 -7.19
CA ILE A 63 -9.25 -0.22 -6.10
C ILE A 63 -10.44 -0.23 -5.13
N ASN A 64 -11.13 -1.37 -5.06
CA ASN A 64 -12.20 -1.58 -4.09
C ASN A 64 -11.63 -1.94 -2.70
N LEU A 65 -12.51 -1.97 -1.69
CA LEU A 65 -12.13 -2.27 -0.32
C LEU A 65 -11.48 -3.65 -0.18
N ASP A 66 -12.09 -4.69 -0.75
CA ASP A 66 -11.61 -6.07 -0.63
C ASP A 66 -10.19 -6.23 -1.18
N ASP A 67 -9.90 -5.59 -2.31
CA ASP A 67 -8.57 -5.62 -2.91
C ASP A 67 -7.56 -4.83 -2.07
N PHE A 68 -7.97 -3.71 -1.48
CA PHE A 68 -7.13 -3.00 -0.52
C PHE A 68 -6.83 -3.83 0.74
N GLU A 69 -7.82 -4.55 1.28
CA GLU A 69 -7.64 -5.43 2.44
C GLU A 69 -6.66 -6.57 2.13
N LYS A 70 -6.73 -7.16 0.92
CA LYS A 70 -5.75 -8.16 0.46
C LYS A 70 -4.34 -7.58 0.37
N ILE A 71 -4.19 -6.37 -0.17
CA ILE A 71 -2.88 -5.68 -0.23
C ILE A 71 -2.31 -5.49 1.17
N ILE A 72 -3.12 -5.00 2.11
CA ILE A 72 -2.72 -4.81 3.52
C ILE A 72 -2.28 -6.13 4.16
N SER A 73 -3.04 -7.21 3.96
CA SER A 73 -2.68 -8.54 4.47
C SER A 73 -1.31 -8.96 3.95
N ARG A 74 -1.08 -8.79 2.64
CA ARG A 74 0.18 -9.21 2.01
C ARG A 74 1.36 -8.35 2.41
N VAL A 75 1.15 -7.05 2.65
CA VAL A 75 2.17 -6.17 3.23
C VAL A 75 2.59 -6.63 4.62
N ASN A 76 1.64 -6.99 5.48
CA ASN A 76 1.95 -7.47 6.83
C ASN A 76 2.75 -8.78 6.82
N GLU A 77 2.47 -9.67 5.87
CA GLU A 77 3.21 -10.93 5.70
C GLU A 77 4.64 -10.71 5.16
N CYS A 78 4.88 -9.59 4.48
CA CYS A 78 6.17 -9.22 3.93
C CYS A 78 7.05 -8.39 4.88
N ILE A 79 6.57 -8.06 6.08
CA ILE A 79 7.36 -7.36 7.11
C ILE A 79 7.78 -8.36 8.19
N ARG A 80 9.09 -8.42 8.44
CA ARG A 80 9.68 -9.26 9.50
C ARG A 80 9.54 -8.54 10.86
N TYR A 81 9.18 -9.30 11.89
CA TYR A 81 9.06 -8.81 13.27
C TYR A 81 10.41 -8.72 13.98
#